data_AF-A0A7C2Y5L7-F1
#
_entry.id   AF-A0A7C2Y5L7-F1
#
_cell.length_a   1.000
_cell.length_b   1.000
_cell.length_c   1.000
_cell.angle_alpha   90.00
_cell.angle_beta   90.00
_cell.angle_gamma   90.00
#
_symmetry.space_group_name_H-M   'P 1'
#
loop_
_entity.id
_entity.type
_entity.pdbx_description
1 polymer ?
#
loop_
_entity_poly.entity_id
_entity_poly.type
_entity_poly.pdbx_seq_one_letter_code
_entity_poly.pdbx_strand_id
1 'polypeptide(L)'
;MEITETRISLVERPNSRLRAYASITFDNSFVVRDIRIIEGKNGLFVAMPSKKMQKPCARCGFKNPITNKFCGSCGVALNPVNRQRLSPSQQHRDIAHPIKTDFREYIQKKVLEEYEKVKKGESKNFPEQ
;
A
#
# COMPACT_ATOMS: atom_id res chain seq x y z
N MET A 1 11.24 -16.44 7.21
CA MET A 1 10.05 -15.60 7.42
C MET A 1 8.95 -16.19 6.58
N GLU A 2 7.93 -16.69 7.23
CA GLU A 2 6.80 -17.39 6.65
C GLU A 2 5.53 -16.57 6.89
N ILE A 3 4.63 -16.54 5.91
CA ILE A 3 3.30 -15.96 6.09
C ILE A 3 2.44 -17.03 6.77
N THR A 4 2.11 -16.79 8.05
CA THR A 4 1.31 -17.71 8.85
C THR A 4 -0.18 -17.45 8.73
N GLU A 5 -0.57 -16.21 8.40
CA GLU A 5 -1.96 -15.83 8.23
C GLU A 5 -2.11 -14.81 7.09
N THR A 6 -3.22 -14.88 6.35
CA THR A 6 -3.58 -13.91 5.33
C THR A 6 -5.07 -13.62 5.44
N ARG A 7 -5.42 -12.35 5.65
CA ARG A 7 -6.81 -11.86 5.71
C ARG A 7 -7.09 -11.01 4.48
N ILE A 8 -8.21 -11.27 3.81
CA ILE A 8 -8.61 -10.58 2.59
C ILE A 8 -9.91 -9.84 2.82
N SER A 9 -9.94 -8.57 2.43
CA SER A 9 -11.14 -7.72 2.42
C SER A 9 -11.44 -7.31 0.98
N LEU A 10 -12.46 -7.94 0.38
CA LEU A 10 -12.87 -7.65 -0.99
C LEU A 10 -13.38 -6.20 -1.11
N VAL A 11 -13.12 -5.59 -2.26
CA VAL A 11 -13.54 -4.21 -2.56
C VAL A 11 -14.30 -4.21 -3.88
N GLU A 12 -15.59 -3.92 -3.79
CA GLU A 12 -16.45 -3.74 -4.94
C GLU A 12 -16.60 -2.25 -5.23
N ARG A 13 -15.80 -1.75 -6.17
CA ARG A 13 -15.92 -0.38 -6.68
C ARG A 13 -16.00 -0.40 -8.20
N PRO A 14 -17.07 0.16 -8.81
CA PRO A 14 -17.16 0.24 -10.26
C PRO A 14 -15.98 1.06 -10.81
N ASN A 15 -15.41 0.61 -11.93
CA ASN A 15 -14.26 1.22 -12.61
C ASN A 15 -12.95 1.34 -11.79
N SER A 16 -12.86 0.69 -10.62
CA SER A 16 -11.62 0.65 -9.85
C SER A 16 -10.75 -0.53 -10.22
N ARG A 17 -9.44 -0.30 -10.31
CA ARG A 17 -8.43 -1.37 -10.43
C ARG A 17 -8.14 -2.07 -9.10
N LEU A 18 -8.55 -1.48 -7.98
CA LEU A 18 -8.41 -2.09 -6.66
C LEU A 18 -9.49 -3.17 -6.47
N ARG A 19 -9.06 -4.41 -6.21
CA ARG A 19 -9.96 -5.56 -6.05
C ARG A 19 -10.13 -6.00 -4.60
N ALA A 20 -9.09 -5.85 -3.80
CA ALA A 20 -9.14 -6.18 -2.38
C ALA A 20 -8.00 -5.49 -1.60
N TYR A 21 -8.18 -5.40 -0.30
CA TYR A 21 -7.09 -5.21 0.65
C TYR A 21 -6.71 -6.56 1.27
N ALA A 22 -5.44 -6.69 1.64
CA ALA A 22 -4.90 -7.84 2.32
C ALA A 22 -4.13 -7.38 3.56
N SER A 23 -4.20 -8.19 4.61
CA SER A 23 -3.31 -8.11 5.78
C SER A 23 -2.63 -9.46 5.95
N ILE A 24 -1.32 -9.47 6.10
CA ILE A 24 -0.53 -10.70 6.29
C ILE A 24 0.16 -10.68 7.64
N THR A 25 0.19 -11.83 8.30
CA THR A 25 0.94 -12.06 9.53
C THR A 25 2.16 -12.91 9.19
N PHE A 26 3.34 -12.41 9.53
CA PHE A 26 4.60 -13.12 9.43
C PHE A 26 4.93 -13.78 10.76
N ASP A 27 5.33 -15.05 10.70
CA ASP A 27 5.84 -15.82 11.84
C ASP A 27 5.00 -15.66 13.13
N ASN A 28 3.67 -15.54 13.00
CA ASN A 28 2.71 -15.28 14.09
C ASN A 28 3.05 -14.09 15.01
N SER A 29 3.86 -13.14 14.55
CA SER A 29 4.44 -12.10 15.42
C SER A 29 4.44 -10.70 14.81
N PHE A 30 4.30 -10.58 13.49
CA PHE A 30 4.36 -9.28 12.81
C PHE A 30 3.30 -9.15 11.70
N VAL A 31 2.42 -8.15 11.82
CA VAL A 31 1.33 -7.93 10.85
C VAL A 31 1.66 -6.75 9.95
N VAL A 32 1.52 -6.96 8.64
CA VAL A 32 1.53 -5.89 7.63
C VAL A 32 0.12 -5.73 7.07
N ARG A 33 -0.49 -4.57 7.32
CA ARG A 33 -1.83 -4.18 6.84
C ARG A 33 -1.74 -3.33 5.57
N ASP A 34 -2.90 -3.09 4.95
CA ASP A 34 -3.06 -2.22 3.77
C ASP A 34 -2.28 -2.65 2.52
N ILE A 35 -2.03 -3.96 2.38
CA ILE A 35 -1.55 -4.54 1.12
C ILE A 35 -2.71 -4.49 0.12
N ARG A 36 -2.46 -4.10 -1.12
CA ARG A 36 -3.51 -3.93 -2.14
C ARG A 36 -3.38 -5.00 -3.21
N ILE A 37 -4.49 -5.61 -3.57
CA ILE A 37 -4.61 -6.48 -4.74
C ILE A 37 -5.18 -5.63 -5.88
N ILE A 38 -4.39 -5.44 -6.92
CA ILE A 38 -4.69 -4.53 -8.02
C ILE A 38 -4.75 -5.31 -9.33
N GLU A 39 -5.73 -4.99 -10.16
CA GLU A 39 -5.81 -5.49 -11.53
C GLU A 39 -4.91 -4.68 -12.46
N GLY A 40 -3.88 -5.35 -12.96
CA GLY A 40 -2.92 -4.90 -13.96
C GLY A 40 -3.40 -5.12 -15.39
N LYS A 41 -2.56 -4.71 -16.35
CA LYS A 41 -2.70 -5.12 -17.75
C LYS A 41 -2.42 -6.62 -17.93
N ASN A 42 -1.53 -7.16 -17.09
CA ASN A 42 -1.05 -8.54 -17.15
C ASN A 42 -1.66 -9.41 -16.02
N GLY A 43 -2.88 -9.08 -15.59
CA GLY A 43 -3.56 -9.78 -14.49
C GLY A 43 -3.36 -9.14 -13.12
N LEU A 44 -3.75 -9.87 -12.07
CA LEU A 44 -3.73 -9.40 -10.69
C LEU A 44 -2.30 -9.38 -10.15
N PHE A 45 -1.98 -8.34 -9.37
CA PHE A 45 -0.70 -8.24 -8.67
C PHE A 45 -0.88 -7.60 -7.30
N VAL A 46 0.12 -7.81 -6.44
CA VAL A 46 0.14 -7.28 -5.08
C VAL A 46 0.97 -6.00 -5.03
N ALA A 47 0.37 -4.92 -4.56
CA ALA A 47 1.03 -3.65 -4.29
C ALA A 47 1.17 -3.46 -2.77
N MET A 48 2.40 -3.19 -2.35
CA MET A 48 2.72 -3.00 -0.94
C MET A 48 2.02 -1.77 -0.34
N PRO A 49 1.90 -1.70 1.00
CA PRO A 49 1.33 -0.56 1.69
C PRO A 49 2.21 0.66 1.45
N SER A 50 1.62 1.78 1.04
CA SER A 50 2.39 2.96 0.67
C SER A 50 1.83 4.25 1.25
N LYS A 51 2.72 5.19 1.57
CA LYS A 51 2.39 6.48 2.15
C LYS A 51 2.82 7.60 1.21
N LYS A 52 1.95 8.60 1.05
CA LYS A 52 2.30 9.83 0.32
C LYS A 52 3.41 10.56 1.08
N MET A 53 4.47 10.93 0.37
CA MET A 53 5.59 11.63 0.99
C MET A 53 5.18 13.04 1.43
N GLN A 54 5.61 13.42 2.62
CA GLN A 54 5.35 14.73 3.23
C GLN A 54 6.66 15.35 3.75
N LYS A 55 6.71 16.67 3.78
CA LYS A 55 7.79 17.47 4.38
C LYS A 55 7.21 18.49 5.35
N PRO A 56 7.85 18.73 6.50
CA PRO A 56 7.43 19.79 7.42
C PRO A 56 7.69 21.16 6.80
N CYS A 57 6.78 22.09 7.06
CA CYS A 57 6.95 23.50 6.71
C CYS A 57 8.03 24.14 7.60
N ALA A 58 9.00 24.86 7.01
CA ALA A 58 10.07 25.53 7.76
C ALA A 58 9.56 26.62 8.72
N ARG A 59 8.40 27.24 8.42
CA ARG A 59 7.79 28.28 9.27
C ARG A 59 6.95 27.74 10.44
N CYS A 60 5.99 26.85 10.18
CA CYS A 60 5.01 26.41 11.18
C CYS A 60 5.05 24.90 11.51
N GLY A 61 5.94 24.12 10.90
CA GLY A 61 6.04 22.67 11.13
C GLY A 61 4.97 21.80 10.47
N PHE A 62 3.91 22.38 9.88
CA PHE A 62 2.82 21.61 9.25
C PHE A 62 3.35 20.64 8.16
N LYS A 63 2.88 19.39 8.19
CA LYS A 63 3.32 18.33 7.25
C LYS A 63 2.59 18.48 5.91
N ASN A 64 3.29 19.03 4.94
CA ASN A 64 2.75 19.24 3.61
C ASN A 64 3.17 18.11 2.68
N PRO A 65 2.31 17.65 1.76
CA PRO A 65 2.74 16.83 0.64
C PRO A 65 3.91 17.49 -0.09
N ILE A 66 4.88 16.68 -0.53
CA ILE A 66 6.07 17.21 -1.24
C ILE A 66 5.69 17.98 -2.52
N THR A 67 4.51 17.69 -3.07
CA THR A 67 3.96 18.36 -4.27
C THR A 67 3.46 19.78 -4.02
N ASN A 68 3.19 20.17 -2.77
CA ASN A 68 2.56 21.46 -2.47
C ASN A 68 3.55 22.62 -2.67
N LYS A 69 3.07 23.71 -3.30
CA LYS A 69 3.85 24.94 -3.50
C LYS A 69 3.83 25.84 -2.26
N PHE A 70 2.73 25.82 -1.53
CA PHE A 70 2.49 26.64 -0.34
C PHE A 70 2.08 25.74 0.82
N CYS A 71 2.38 26.17 2.03
CA CYS A 71 1.95 25.50 3.24
C CYS A 71 0.42 25.58 3.37
N GLY A 72 -0.25 24.44 3.51
CA GLY A 72 -1.71 24.37 3.67
C GLY A 72 -2.23 24.91 5.00
N SER A 73 -1.35 25.32 5.92
CA SER A 73 -1.73 25.89 7.22
C SER A 73 -1.37 27.38 7.32
N CYS A 74 -0.13 27.79 7.05
CA CYS A 74 0.31 29.18 7.22
C CYS A 74 0.54 29.95 5.91
N GLY A 75 0.31 29.33 4.76
CA GLY A 75 0.42 29.97 3.43
C GLY A 75 1.84 30.26 2.94
N VAL A 76 2.88 30.03 3.75
CA VAL A 76 4.28 30.30 3.33
C VAL A 76 4.66 29.45 2.12
N ALA A 77 5.45 30.01 1.20
CA ALA A 77 6.04 29.26 0.11
C ALA A 77 6.94 28.14 0.67
N LEU A 78 6.74 26.92 0.17
CA LEU A 78 7.58 25.77 0.51
C LEU A 78 8.71 25.67 -0.51
N ASN A 79 9.93 25.34 -0.07
CA ASN A 79 11.06 25.09 -0.98
C ASN A 79 10.71 23.94 -1.92
N PRO A 80 10.43 24.20 -3.21
CA PRO A 80 10.10 23.12 -4.13
C PRO A 80 11.36 22.29 -4.35
N VAL A 81 11.28 20.98 -4.13
CA VAL A 81 12.28 20.07 -4.68
C VAL A 81 12.28 20.28 -6.20
N ASN A 82 13.46 20.43 -6.80
CA ASN A 82 13.61 20.78 -8.21
C ASN A 82 12.63 19.97 -9.08
N ARG A 83 11.70 20.70 -9.70
CA ARG A 83 10.32 20.24 -9.98
C ARG A 83 10.15 19.41 -11.24
N GLN A 84 11.22 18.81 -11.76
CA GLN A 84 11.12 17.99 -12.97
C GLN A 84 10.34 16.70 -12.67
N ARG A 85 9.01 16.83 -12.71
CA ARG A 85 7.93 15.83 -12.83
C ARG A 85 8.15 14.54 -12.03
N LEU A 86 8.05 14.63 -10.69
CA LEU A 86 7.88 13.42 -9.88
C LEU A 86 6.60 12.69 -10.32
N SER A 87 6.76 11.51 -10.89
CA SER A 87 5.65 10.63 -11.28
C SER A 87 4.81 10.27 -10.05
N PRO A 88 3.55 9.84 -10.22
CA PRO A 88 2.72 9.41 -9.10
C PRO A 88 3.38 8.33 -8.22
N SER A 89 4.21 7.47 -8.80
CA SER A 89 4.99 6.47 -8.06
C SER A 89 6.12 7.10 -7.25
N GLN A 90 6.77 8.16 -7.74
CA GLN A 90 7.81 8.89 -6.99
C GLN A 90 7.25 9.77 -5.85
N GLN A 91 5.94 10.02 -5.83
CA GLN A 91 5.27 10.77 -4.75
C GLN A 91 4.91 9.91 -3.54
N HIS A 92 4.93 8.58 -3.69
CA HIS A 92 4.62 7.62 -2.64
C HIS A 92 5.88 6.81 -2.32
N ARG A 93 5.98 6.38 -1.06
CA ARG A 93 6.98 5.39 -0.66
C ARG A 93 6.26 4.25 0.01
N ASP A 94 6.72 3.04 -0.29
CA ASP A 94 6.23 1.85 0.38
C ASP A 94 6.70 1.88 1.84
N ILE A 95 5.77 1.60 2.75
CA ILE A 95 6.03 1.51 4.19
C ILE A 95 6.74 0.20 4.49
N ALA A 96 6.32 -0.87 3.82
CA ALA A 96 6.94 -2.19 3.85
C ALA A 96 7.21 -2.65 2.43
N HIS A 97 8.37 -3.25 2.16
CA HIS A 97 8.66 -3.85 0.87
C HIS A 97 9.60 -5.06 1.02
N PRO A 98 9.40 -6.12 0.23
CA PRO A 98 10.36 -7.23 0.17
C PRO A 98 11.67 -6.75 -0.45
N ILE A 99 12.80 -7.15 0.14
CA ILE A 99 14.13 -6.82 -0.37
C ILE A 99 14.52 -7.76 -1.51
N LYS A 100 14.21 -9.06 -1.36
CA LYS A 100 14.55 -10.11 -2.33
C LYS A 100 13.37 -10.42 -3.25
N THR A 101 13.68 -10.70 -4.52
CA THR A 101 12.69 -11.07 -5.54
C THR A 101 11.92 -12.33 -5.16
N ASP A 102 12.60 -13.38 -4.68
CA ASP A 102 11.97 -14.64 -4.29
C ASP A 102 10.90 -14.42 -3.21
N PHE A 103 11.18 -13.54 -2.24
CA PHE A 103 10.23 -13.22 -1.18
C PHE A 103 9.06 -12.38 -1.70
N ARG A 104 9.29 -11.50 -2.69
CA ARG A 104 8.23 -10.77 -3.38
C ARG A 104 7.28 -11.72 -4.09
N GLU A 105 7.81 -12.70 -4.81
CA GLU A 105 7.03 -13.72 -5.51
C GLU A 105 6.25 -14.60 -4.53
N TYR A 106 6.90 -14.99 -3.43
CA TYR A 106 6.25 -15.74 -2.35
C TYR A 106 5.05 -14.97 -1.75
N ILE A 107 5.22 -13.69 -1.38
CA ILE A 107 4.12 -12.86 -0.87
C ILE A 107 3.01 -12.76 -1.92
N GLN A 108 3.36 -12.46 -3.17
CA GLN A 108 2.37 -12.30 -4.23
C GLN A 108 1.55 -13.57 -4.43
N LYS A 109 2.22 -14.72 -4.51
CA LYS A 109 1.56 -16.02 -4.66
C LYS A 109 0.61 -16.31 -3.50
N LYS A 110 1.09 -16.19 -2.25
CA LYS A 110 0.26 -16.47 -1.07
C LYS A 110 -0.97 -15.58 -0.96
N VAL A 111 -0.82 -14.28 -1.20
CA VAL A 111 -1.94 -13.33 -1.12
C VAL A 111 -2.96 -13.57 -2.24
N LEU A 112 -2.52 -13.84 -3.47
CA LEU A 112 -3.43 -14.09 -4.59
C LEU A 112 -4.17 -15.43 -4.45
N GLU A 113 -3.49 -16.48 -3.98
CA GLU A 113 -4.14 -17.77 -3.66
C GLU A 113 -5.28 -17.60 -2.65
N GLU A 114 -5.05 -16.85 -1.58
CA GLU A 114 -6.08 -16.63 -0.55
C GLU A 114 -7.21 -15.74 -1.06
N TYR A 115 -6.89 -14.72 -1.86
CA TYR A 115 -7.89 -13.88 -2.51
C TYR A 115 -8.84 -14.71 -3.41
N GLU A 116 -8.33 -15.67 -4.17
CA GLU A 116 -9.17 -16.51 -5.01
C GLU A 116 -10.12 -17.41 -4.21
N LYS A 117 -9.68 -17.96 -3.08
CA LYS A 117 -10.54 -18.75 -2.18
C LYS A 117 -11.67 -17.91 -1.60
N VAL A 118 -11.32 -16.73 -1.06
CA VAL A 118 -12.31 -15.80 -0.50
C VAL A 118 -13.29 -15.33 -1.57
N LYS A 119 -12.81 -15.07 -2.79
CA LYS A 119 -13.67 -14.72 -3.93
C LYS A 119 -14.63 -15.85 -4.33
N LYS A 120 -14.25 -17.12 -4.15
CA LYS A 120 -15.12 -18.29 -4.37
C LYS A 120 -16.09 -18.56 -3.21
N GLY A 121 -16.02 -17.78 -2.12
CA GLY A 121 -16.88 -17.95 -0.95
C GLY A 121 -16.36 -18.93 0.10
N GLU A 122 -15.16 -19.49 -0.08
CA GLU A 122 -14.51 -20.35 0.91
C GLU A 122 -13.82 -19.47 1.95
N SER A 123 -14.53 -19.06 3.01
CA SER A 123 -13.96 -18.19 4.05
C SER A 123 -13.90 -18.87 5.42
N LYS A 124 -12.72 -18.81 6.03
CA LYS A 124 -12.52 -19.02 7.47
C LYS A 124 -12.73 -17.67 8.14
N ASN A 125 -13.74 -17.56 9.01
CA ASN A 125 -13.92 -16.36 9.84
C ASN A 125 -12.78 -16.29 10.87
N PHE A 126 -11.97 -15.24 10.80
CA PHE A 126 -10.99 -14.90 11.83
C PHE A 126 -11.45 -13.63 12.55
N PRO A 127 -11.43 -13.60 13.90
CA PRO A 127 -11.85 -12.42 14.65
C PRO A 127 -10.93 -11.22 14.36
N GLU A 128 -11.54 -10.04 14.21
CA GLU A 128 -10.83 -8.75 14.14
C GLU A 128 -10.14 -8.48 15.48
N GLN A 129 -8.83 -8.20 15.46
CA GLN A 129 -8.03 -7.72 16.59
C GLN A 129 -7.27 -6.46 16.18
#